data_AF-A0A954SND1-F1
#
_entry.id   AF-A0A954SND1-F1
#
_cell.length_a   1.000
_cell.length_b   1.000
_cell.length_c   1.000
_cell.angle_alpha   90.00
_cell.angle_beta   90.00
_cell.angle_gamma   90.00
#
_symmetry.space_group_name_H-M   'P 1'
#
loop_
_entity.id
_entity.type
_entity.pdbx_description
1 polymer ?
#
loop_
_entity_poly.entity_id
_entity_poly.type
_entity_poly.pdbx_seq_one_letter_code
_entity_poly.pdbx_strand_id
1 'polypeptide(L)'
;MFPSCERFPVRVPCLFQLNLRPTRFHALIPELACLACILSIVGCGKSTPSPQPVAPTPQQVQAASISRVLAEDRQQSAEAQNFEEIPQKMRRIDLSGCPNEFKAAYLAHIHAWEAAVQVLIEAKQFQKQSNSSDAFVESMLRSFMGDPFGKIHEVMQTNQELQRRYQTAHEGIQTSYHRVEELAVLFGAQLLPPQTAAAQ
;
A
#
# COMPACT_ATOMS: atom_id res chain seq x y z
N MET A 1 16.75 9.09 -8.18
CA MET A 1 15.55 9.48 -8.94
C MET A 1 14.51 8.43 -8.63
N PHE A 2 13.60 8.71 -7.69
CA PHE A 2 12.62 7.72 -7.22
C PHE A 2 11.34 7.88 -8.03
N PRO A 3 10.75 6.80 -8.60
CA PRO A 3 9.46 6.89 -9.26
C PRO A 3 8.39 7.29 -8.24
N SER A 4 7.55 8.27 -8.60
CA SER A 4 6.51 8.84 -7.75
C SER A 4 5.59 7.75 -7.17
N CYS A 5 5.54 7.70 -5.85
CA CYS A 5 4.82 6.72 -5.03
C CYS A 5 3.34 7.14 -4.88
N GLU A 6 2.63 7.43 -5.98
CA GLU A 6 1.27 8.00 -5.94
C GLU A 6 0.13 6.96 -6.04
N ARG A 7 0.44 5.67 -6.22
CA ARG A 7 -0.61 4.65 -6.46
C ARG A 7 -1.26 4.05 -5.22
N PHE A 8 -0.78 4.35 -4.01
CA PHE A 8 -1.38 3.81 -2.78
C PHE A 8 -1.96 4.92 -1.91
N PRO A 9 -3.24 4.85 -1.51
CA PRO A 9 -3.87 5.82 -0.61
C PRO A 9 -3.34 5.72 0.82
N VAL A 10 -2.58 4.67 1.15
CA VAL A 10 -1.86 4.59 2.41
C VAL A 10 -0.64 5.49 2.28
N ARG A 11 -0.70 6.69 2.88
CA ARG A 11 0.48 7.50 3.19
C ARG A 11 1.41 6.62 4.01
N VAL A 12 2.29 5.88 3.36
CA VAL A 12 3.39 5.20 4.05
C VAL A 12 4.16 6.33 4.70
N PRO A 13 4.19 6.44 6.03
CA PRO A 13 4.99 7.47 6.66
C PRO A 13 6.40 7.21 6.17
N CYS A 14 6.99 8.18 5.46
CA CYS A 14 8.40 8.16 5.10
C CYS A 14 9.21 8.22 6.41
N LEU A 15 9.24 7.12 7.16
CA LEU A 15 9.96 6.99 8.42
C LEU A 15 11.48 7.09 8.22
N PHE A 16 11.94 7.02 6.97
CA PHE A 16 13.32 7.26 6.56
C PHE A 16 13.64 8.71 6.15
N GLN A 17 12.68 9.63 6.18
CA GLN A 17 12.98 11.06 6.23
C GLN A 17 13.39 11.41 7.67
N LEU A 18 14.58 10.96 8.06
CA LEU A 18 15.29 11.48 9.22
C LEU A 18 15.48 12.99 9.02
N ASN A 19 14.61 13.76 9.66
CA ASN A 19 14.92 15.06 10.24
C ASN A 19 15.55 16.11 9.31
N LEU A 20 14.97 16.33 8.13
CA LEU A 20 15.03 17.64 7.47
C LEU A 20 13.66 18.29 7.63
N ARG A 21 13.53 19.14 8.66
CA ARG A 21 12.35 20.00 8.88
C ARG A 21 11.98 20.70 7.57
N PRO A 22 10.81 20.46 6.97
CA PRO A 22 10.26 21.37 5.99
C PRO A 22 9.62 22.53 6.78
N THR A 23 10.19 23.72 6.59
CA THR A 23 9.59 24.99 7.00
C THR A 23 8.18 25.12 6.41
N ARG A 24 7.26 25.52 7.29
CA ARG A 24 5.85 25.80 7.02
C ARG A 24 5.67 26.66 5.75
N PHE A 25 5.03 26.11 4.73
CA PHE A 25 4.37 26.91 3.69
C PHE A 25 2.87 26.94 4.00
N HIS A 26 2.42 28.06 4.58
CA HIS A 26 1.02 28.45 4.54
C HIS A 26 0.75 29.01 3.14
N ALA A 27 -0.10 28.33 2.35
CA ALA A 27 -0.68 28.89 1.15
C ALA A 27 -2.22 28.79 1.26
N LEU A 28 -2.83 29.96 1.46
CA LEU A 28 -4.24 30.26 1.24
C LEU A 28 -4.61 29.99 -0.21
N ILE A 29 -5.67 29.22 -0.50
CA ILE A 29 -6.43 29.36 -1.75
C ILE A 29 -7.94 29.26 -1.46
N PRO A 30 -8.77 30.14 -2.06
CA PRO A 30 -10.16 30.38 -1.69
C PRO A 30 -11.18 29.59 -2.54
N GLU A 31 -12.43 29.70 -2.14
CA GLU A 31 -13.64 29.33 -2.90
C GLU A 31 -13.60 29.71 -4.38
N LEU A 32 -14.23 28.91 -5.25
CA LEU A 32 -15.25 29.37 -6.21
C LEU A 32 -15.77 28.24 -7.11
N ALA A 33 -17.08 28.03 -7.01
CA ALA A 33 -18.04 27.89 -8.09
C ALA A 33 -17.63 27.23 -9.43
N CYS A 34 -18.19 26.05 -9.70
CA CYS A 34 -18.65 25.73 -11.05
C CYS A 34 -19.97 24.95 -10.98
N LEU A 35 -21.03 25.74 -10.84
CA LEU A 35 -22.41 25.42 -11.18
C LEU A 35 -22.52 25.41 -12.72
N ALA A 36 -23.38 24.52 -13.23
CA ALA A 36 -23.95 24.51 -14.60
C ALA A 36 -23.18 23.78 -15.72
N CYS A 37 -23.73 22.62 -16.09
CA CYS A 37 -24.14 22.25 -17.46
C CYS A 37 -24.99 20.96 -17.29
N ILE A 38 -26.31 21.03 -17.08
CA ILE A 38 -27.33 21.08 -18.14
C ILE A 38 -26.81 20.42 -19.43
N LEU A 39 -27.22 19.18 -19.68
CA LEU A 39 -27.56 18.72 -21.04
C LEU A 39 -28.60 17.61 -20.94
N SER A 40 -29.83 18.04 -21.20
CA SER A 40 -30.97 17.21 -21.55
C SER A 40 -30.66 16.37 -22.79
N ILE A 41 -30.87 15.06 -22.69
CA ILE A 41 -31.18 14.24 -23.87
C ILE A 41 -32.44 13.44 -23.54
N VAL A 42 -33.57 14.07 -23.87
CA VAL A 42 -34.83 13.40 -24.19
C VAL A 42 -34.61 12.70 -25.54
N GLY A 43 -34.70 11.37 -25.57
CA GLY A 43 -34.45 10.61 -26.79
C GLY A 43 -35.06 9.21 -26.80
N CYS A 44 -36.17 9.08 -27.54
CA CYS A 44 -36.73 7.90 -28.20
C CYS A 44 -36.87 6.59 -27.40
N GLY A 45 -38.10 6.33 -26.95
CA GLY A 45 -38.61 5.00 -26.62
C GLY A 45 -38.59 4.08 -27.84
N LYS A 46 -37.52 3.29 -27.97
CA LYS A 46 -37.58 1.97 -28.59
C LYS A 46 -37.99 1.00 -27.50
N SER A 47 -39.11 0.32 -27.67
CA SER A 47 -39.56 -0.79 -26.86
C SER A 47 -38.54 -1.92 -26.94
N THR A 48 -37.55 -1.87 -26.05
CA THR A 48 -36.57 -2.92 -25.85
C THR A 48 -37.34 -4.19 -25.45
N PRO A 49 -37.26 -5.29 -26.21
CA PRO A 49 -37.87 -6.54 -25.80
C PRO A 49 -37.31 -6.92 -24.44
N SER A 50 -38.20 -7.09 -23.46
CA SER A 50 -37.87 -7.42 -22.07
C SER A 50 -36.91 -8.61 -22.06
N PRO A 51 -35.61 -8.42 -21.73
CA PRO A 51 -34.66 -9.52 -21.75
C PRO A 51 -35.08 -10.51 -20.67
N GLN A 52 -35.35 -11.75 -21.08
CA GLN A 52 -35.55 -12.83 -20.12
C GLN A 52 -34.27 -12.97 -19.28
N PRO A 53 -34.36 -13.23 -17.96
CA PRO A 53 -33.18 -13.36 -17.10
C PRO A 53 -32.36 -14.57 -17.54
N VAL A 54 -31.31 -14.33 -18.32
CA VAL A 54 -30.30 -15.34 -18.62
C VAL A 54 -29.52 -15.59 -17.34
N ALA A 55 -29.48 -16.83 -16.88
CA ALA A 55 -28.71 -17.20 -15.68
C ALA A 55 -27.26 -16.69 -15.82
N PRO A 56 -26.69 -16.08 -14.77
CA PRO A 56 -25.34 -15.54 -14.84
C PRO A 56 -24.35 -16.66 -15.14
N THR A 57 -23.45 -16.40 -16.09
CA THR A 57 -22.38 -17.34 -16.41
C THR A 57 -21.44 -17.51 -15.21
N PRO A 58 -20.79 -18.67 -15.03
CA PRO A 58 -19.84 -18.89 -13.93
C PRO A 58 -18.74 -17.82 -13.85
N GLN A 59 -18.32 -17.30 -15.01
CA GLN A 59 -17.31 -16.24 -15.10
C GLN A 59 -17.82 -14.89 -14.55
N GLN A 60 -19.09 -14.54 -14.79
CA GLN A 60 -19.70 -13.33 -14.21
C GLN A 60 -19.78 -13.40 -12.68
N VAL A 61 -20.07 -14.58 -12.13
CA VAL A 61 -20.09 -14.79 -10.67
C VAL A 61 -18.69 -14.61 -10.09
N GLN A 62 -17.66 -15.17 -10.73
CA GLN A 62 -16.26 -15.01 -10.29
C GLN A 62 -15.78 -13.56 -10.38
N ALA A 63 -16.10 -12.85 -11.46
CA ALA A 63 -15.77 -11.44 -11.64
C ALA A 63 -16.40 -10.56 -10.54
N ALA A 64 -17.65 -10.84 -10.16
CA ALA A 64 -18.33 -10.15 -9.07
C ALA A 64 -17.65 -10.42 -7.72
N SER A 65 -17.29 -11.68 -7.42
CA SER A 65 -16.57 -12.05 -6.20
C SER A 65 -15.19 -11.36 -6.11
N ILE A 66 -14.42 -11.32 -7.20
CA ILE A 66 -13.12 -10.64 -7.24
C ILE A 66 -13.30 -9.13 -7.01
N SER A 67 -14.27 -8.51 -7.68
CA SER A 67 -14.54 -7.07 -7.54
C SER A 67 -14.93 -6.70 -6.10
N ARG A 68 -15.71 -7.56 -5.43
CA ARG A 68 -16.04 -7.43 -4.01
C ARG A 68 -14.79 -7.47 -3.14
N VAL A 69 -13.93 -8.47 -3.33
CA VAL A 69 -12.67 -8.61 -2.56
C VAL A 69 -11.78 -7.37 -2.70
N LEU A 70 -11.61 -6.85 -3.92
CA LEU A 70 -10.78 -5.66 -4.16
C LEU A 70 -11.38 -4.38 -3.55
N ALA A 71 -12.72 -4.27 -3.53
CA ALA A 71 -13.41 -3.16 -2.88
C ALA A 71 -13.27 -3.23 -1.35
N GLU A 72 -13.46 -4.41 -0.76
CA GLU A 72 -13.26 -4.65 0.66
C GLU A 72 -11.80 -4.40 1.08
N ASP A 73 -10.83 -4.89 0.30
CA ASP A 73 -9.40 -4.66 0.51
C ASP A 73 -9.04 -3.17 0.57
N ARG A 74 -9.55 -2.41 -0.40
CA ARG A 74 -9.37 -0.95 -0.44
C ARG A 74 -9.96 -0.29 0.79
N GLN A 75 -11.16 -0.68 1.21
CA GLN A 75 -11.81 -0.14 2.41
C GLN A 75 -11.03 -0.49 3.68
N GLN A 76 -10.69 -1.76 3.86
CA GLN A 76 -9.96 -2.26 5.03
C GLN A 76 -8.59 -1.59 5.17
N SER A 77 -7.88 -1.41 4.04
CA SER A 77 -6.59 -0.72 3.98
C SER A 77 -6.72 0.77 4.30
N ALA A 78 -7.80 1.44 3.86
CA ALA A 78 -8.05 2.84 4.19
C ALA A 78 -8.41 3.05 5.67
N GLU A 79 -9.06 2.07 6.30
CA GLU A 79 -9.42 2.09 7.71
C GLU A 79 -8.27 1.65 8.65
N ALA A 80 -7.14 1.19 8.12
CA ALA A 80 -6.01 0.76 8.93
C ALA A 80 -5.33 1.97 9.58
N GLN A 81 -5.17 1.95 10.91
CA GLN A 81 -4.51 3.06 11.63
C GLN A 81 -2.99 2.92 11.55
N ASN A 82 -2.52 1.68 11.49
CA ASN A 82 -1.11 1.33 11.50
C ASN A 82 -0.78 0.38 10.34
N PHE A 83 0.45 0.47 9.84
CA PHE A 83 0.95 -0.40 8.77
C PHE A 83 0.91 -1.90 9.16
N GLU A 84 1.03 -2.20 10.45
CA GLU A 84 0.99 -3.56 11.02
C GLU A 84 -0.41 -4.19 10.96
N GLU A 85 -1.47 -3.38 10.90
CA GLU A 85 -2.86 -3.85 10.88
C GLU A 85 -3.32 -4.27 9.49
N ILE A 86 -2.69 -3.74 8.43
CA ILE A 86 -3.08 -3.98 7.03
C ILE A 86 -3.15 -5.47 6.71
N PRO A 87 -2.08 -6.29 6.86
CA PRO A 87 -2.14 -7.71 6.53
C PRO A 87 -3.16 -8.48 7.38
N GLN A 88 -3.37 -8.08 8.64
CA GLN A 88 -4.37 -8.71 9.53
C GLN A 88 -5.80 -8.44 9.04
N LYS A 89 -6.08 -7.23 8.55
CA LYS A 89 -7.37 -6.89 7.97
C LYS A 89 -7.58 -7.59 6.62
N MET A 90 -6.56 -7.63 5.76
CA MET A 90 -6.63 -8.34 4.48
C MET A 90 -6.97 -9.83 4.65
N ARG A 91 -6.42 -10.49 5.68
CA ARG A 91 -6.71 -11.90 6.00
C ARG A 91 -8.17 -12.18 6.38
N ARG A 92 -8.92 -11.16 6.80
CA ARG A 92 -10.35 -11.29 7.18
C ARG A 92 -11.29 -11.23 5.99
N ILE A 93 -10.79 -10.83 4.82
CA ILE A 93 -11.60 -10.69 3.61
C ILE A 93 -12.00 -12.06 3.11
N ASP A 94 -13.29 -12.22 2.81
CA ASP A 94 -13.83 -13.49 2.35
C ASP A 94 -13.49 -13.73 0.88
N LEU A 95 -12.57 -14.67 0.66
CA LEU A 95 -12.16 -15.14 -0.67
C LEU A 95 -13.08 -16.23 -1.23
N SER A 96 -14.18 -16.59 -0.56
CA SER A 96 -15.15 -17.54 -1.10
C SER A 96 -15.68 -17.06 -2.46
N GLY A 97 -15.87 -18.00 -3.40
CA GLY A 97 -16.28 -17.68 -4.78
C GLY A 97 -15.16 -17.19 -5.72
N CYS A 98 -13.97 -16.84 -5.22
CA CYS A 98 -12.85 -16.47 -6.08
C CYS A 98 -12.15 -17.71 -6.69
N PRO A 99 -11.59 -17.61 -7.91
CA PRO A 99 -10.80 -18.67 -8.51
C PRO A 99 -9.50 -18.92 -7.74
N ASN A 100 -9.01 -20.16 -7.77
CA ASN A 100 -7.85 -20.58 -6.96
C ASN A 100 -6.58 -19.81 -7.30
N GLU A 101 -6.38 -19.46 -8.57
CA GLU A 101 -5.23 -18.66 -9.01
C GLU A 101 -5.23 -17.26 -8.38
N PHE A 102 -6.39 -16.59 -8.36
CA PHE A 102 -6.55 -15.29 -7.72
C PHE A 102 -6.32 -15.38 -6.20
N LYS A 103 -6.87 -16.42 -5.55
CA LYS A 103 -6.64 -16.66 -4.11
C LYS A 103 -5.16 -16.80 -3.79
N ALA A 104 -4.44 -17.59 -4.58
CA ALA A 104 -3.00 -17.80 -4.39
C ALA A 104 -2.22 -16.49 -4.56
N ALA A 105 -2.53 -15.70 -5.60
CA ALA A 105 -1.90 -14.40 -5.83
C ALA A 105 -2.21 -13.40 -4.70
N TYR A 106 -3.45 -13.36 -4.22
CA TYR A 106 -3.86 -12.47 -3.14
C TYR A 106 -3.21 -12.85 -1.81
N LEU A 107 -3.08 -14.14 -1.50
CA LEU A 107 -2.31 -14.61 -0.34
C LEU A 107 -0.82 -14.27 -0.45
N ALA A 108 -0.23 -14.40 -1.64
CA ALA A 108 1.15 -13.95 -1.88
C ALA A 108 1.31 -12.45 -1.65
N HIS A 109 0.30 -11.65 -2.02
CA HIS A 109 0.27 -10.22 -1.74
C HIS A 109 0.21 -9.92 -0.23
N ILE A 110 -0.62 -10.64 0.54
CA ILE A 110 -0.65 -10.53 2.01
C ILE A 110 0.73 -10.86 2.61
N HIS A 111 1.41 -11.89 2.14
CA HIS A 111 2.75 -12.25 2.61
C HIS A 111 3.81 -11.19 2.28
N ALA A 112 3.69 -10.50 1.14
CA ALA A 112 4.56 -9.37 0.83
C ALA A 112 4.39 -8.21 1.82
N TRP A 113 3.16 -7.92 2.25
CA TRP A 113 2.88 -6.96 3.32
C TRP A 113 3.46 -7.40 4.66
N GLU A 114 3.32 -8.67 5.02
CA GLU A 114 3.90 -9.23 6.26
C GLU A 114 5.43 -9.10 6.29
N ALA A 115 6.09 -9.36 5.15
CA ALA A 115 7.53 -9.18 5.02
C ALA A 115 7.93 -7.70 5.23
N ALA A 116 7.16 -6.75 4.67
CA ALA A 116 7.42 -5.33 4.89
C ALA A 116 7.21 -4.91 6.36
N VAL A 117 6.16 -5.43 7.02
CA VAL A 117 5.92 -5.21 8.45
C VAL A 117 7.11 -5.71 9.28
N GLN A 118 7.64 -6.90 8.97
CA GLN A 118 8.79 -7.47 9.68
C GLN A 118 10.02 -6.56 9.58
N VAL A 119 10.32 -6.01 8.39
CA VAL A 119 11.42 -5.05 8.20
C VAL A 119 11.21 -3.79 9.02
N LEU A 120 9.97 -3.29 9.13
CA LEU A 120 9.66 -2.12 9.96
C LEU A 120 9.84 -2.40 11.45
N ILE A 121 9.50 -3.60 11.92
CA ILE A 121 9.73 -4.02 13.31
C ILE A 121 11.24 -4.07 13.60
N GLU A 122 12.03 -4.67 12.70
CA GLU A 122 13.49 -4.71 12.81
C GLU A 122 14.09 -3.30 12.84
N ALA A 123 13.64 -2.40 11.96
CA ALA A 123 14.09 -1.01 11.94
C ALA A 123 13.75 -0.27 13.24
N LYS A 124 12.54 -0.47 13.79
CA LYS A 124 12.15 0.10 15.10
C LYS A 124 13.01 -0.43 16.23
N GLN A 125 13.34 -1.73 16.23
CA GLN A 125 14.21 -2.34 17.24
C GLN A 125 15.63 -1.79 17.15
N PHE A 126 16.18 -1.69 15.94
CA PHE A 126 17.49 -1.08 15.68
C PHE A 126 17.55 0.37 16.18
N GLN A 127 16.51 1.16 15.90
CA GLN A 127 16.42 2.54 16.36
C GLN A 127 16.36 2.68 17.89
N LYS A 128 15.64 1.77 18.58
CA LYS A 128 15.59 1.75 20.06
C LYS A 128 16.97 1.42 20.65
N GLN A 129 17.67 0.46 20.05
CA GLN A 129 19.03 0.09 20.45
C GLN A 129 20.03 1.23 20.20
N SER A 130 19.92 1.94 19.08
CA SER A 130 20.82 3.06 18.76
C SER A 130 20.55 4.33 19.58
N ASN A 131 19.29 4.59 19.94
CA ASN A 131 18.88 5.78 20.72
C ASN A 131 19.04 5.61 22.23
N SER A 132 19.49 4.44 22.70
CA SER A 132 19.88 4.24 24.08
C SER A 132 21.18 5.02 24.31
N SER A 133 21.05 6.31 24.65
CA SER A 133 22.15 7.26 24.81
C SER A 133 23.27 6.74 25.71
N ASP A 134 22.92 5.93 26.72
CA ASP A 134 23.90 5.30 27.62
C ASP A 134 24.75 4.26 26.90
N ALA A 135 24.18 3.44 26.02
CA ALA A 135 24.92 2.47 25.20
C ALA A 135 25.80 3.16 24.15
N PHE A 136 25.36 4.30 23.61
CA PHE A 136 26.14 5.09 22.67
C PHE A 136 27.33 5.78 23.34
N VAL A 137 27.14 6.39 24.52
CA VAL A 137 28.21 7.06 25.27
C VAL A 137 29.20 6.03 25.83
N GLU A 138 28.72 4.90 26.34
CA GLU A 138 29.59 3.82 26.83
C GLU A 138 30.39 3.17 25.68
N SER A 139 29.76 2.93 24.52
CA SER A 139 30.46 2.41 23.35
C SER A 139 31.44 3.42 22.75
N MET A 140 31.14 4.72 22.75
CA MET A 140 32.08 5.78 22.35
C MET A 140 33.30 5.82 23.29
N LEU A 141 33.08 5.85 24.61
CA LEU A 141 34.17 5.91 25.60
C LEU A 141 35.07 4.67 25.52
N ARG A 142 34.49 3.50 25.28
CA ARG A 142 35.23 2.24 25.11
C ARG A 142 35.95 2.16 23.75
N SER A 143 35.35 2.71 22.69
CA SER A 143 35.93 2.71 21.33
C SER A 143 37.05 3.75 21.17
N PHE A 144 37.01 4.86 21.93
CA PHE A 144 38.09 5.85 21.97
C PHE A 144 39.42 5.26 22.48
N MET A 145 39.38 4.13 23.20
CA MET A 145 40.57 3.42 23.67
C MET A 145 41.07 2.30 22.73
N GLY A 146 40.41 2.00 21.61
CA GLY A 146 40.80 0.82 20.78
C GLY A 146 40.49 0.84 19.29
N ASP A 147 39.35 1.37 18.85
CA ASP A 147 38.98 1.51 17.42
C ASP A 147 37.69 2.34 17.26
N PRO A 148 37.77 3.63 16.94
CA PRO A 148 36.60 4.49 16.78
C PRO A 148 35.81 4.23 15.48
N PHE A 149 36.36 3.50 14.50
CA PHE A 149 35.74 3.35 13.17
C PHE A 149 34.97 2.03 13.01
N GLY A 150 35.37 0.97 13.72
CA GLY A 150 34.72 -0.35 13.61
C GLY A 150 33.20 -0.32 13.88
N LYS A 151 32.77 0.33 14.97
CA LYS A 151 31.34 0.42 15.33
C LYS A 151 30.51 1.30 14.40
N ILE A 152 31.11 2.37 13.87
CA ILE A 152 30.43 3.22 12.89
C ILE A 152 30.17 2.42 11.61
N HIS A 153 31.14 1.61 11.16
CA HIS A 153 30.97 0.73 10.01
C HIS A 153 29.87 -0.31 10.21
N GLU A 154 29.79 -0.95 11.39
CA GLU A 154 28.73 -1.91 11.72
C GLU A 154 27.33 -1.27 11.66
N VAL A 155 27.16 -0.07 12.24
CA VAL A 155 25.89 0.67 12.23
C VAL A 155 25.52 1.07 10.80
N MET A 156 26.48 1.58 10.03
CA MET A 156 26.28 1.99 8.64
C MET A 156 25.89 0.79 7.76
N GLN A 157 26.58 -0.34 7.90
CA GLN A 157 26.29 -1.58 7.18
C GLN A 157 24.90 -2.12 7.54
N THR A 158 24.54 -2.11 8.83
CA THR A 158 23.21 -2.56 9.28
C THR A 158 22.10 -1.68 8.73
N ASN A 159 22.31 -0.35 8.72
CA ASN A 159 21.35 0.59 8.16
C ASN A 159 21.19 0.42 6.63
N GLN A 160 22.30 0.19 5.90
CA GLN A 160 22.25 -0.10 4.47
C GLN A 160 21.49 -1.40 4.17
N GLU A 161 21.71 -2.45 4.96
CA GLU A 161 21.00 -3.72 4.80
C GLU A 161 19.51 -3.58 5.10
N LEU A 162 19.11 -2.86 6.16
CA LEU A 162 17.71 -2.56 6.45
C LEU A 162 17.05 -1.78 5.30
N GLN A 163 17.76 -0.78 4.76
CA GLN A 163 17.26 -0.01 3.62
C GLN A 163 17.06 -0.90 2.37
N ARG A 164 17.99 -1.81 2.10
CA ARG A 164 17.88 -2.78 1.00
C ARG A 164 16.68 -3.71 1.19
N ARG A 165 16.51 -4.28 2.39
CA ARG A 165 15.37 -5.14 2.73
C ARG A 165 14.05 -4.41 2.59
N TYR A 166 13.99 -3.15 3.00
CA TYR A 166 12.80 -2.31 2.83
C TYR A 166 12.46 -2.11 1.35
N GLN A 167 13.45 -1.80 0.51
CA GLN A 167 13.24 -1.67 -0.93
C GLN A 167 12.75 -2.98 -1.56
N THR A 168 13.37 -4.11 -1.23
CA THR A 168 12.92 -5.43 -1.69
C THR A 168 11.50 -5.75 -1.25
N ALA A 169 11.15 -5.48 0.01
CA ALA A 169 9.79 -5.71 0.51
C ALA A 169 8.77 -4.81 -0.20
N HIS A 170 9.12 -3.54 -0.45
CA HIS A 170 8.28 -2.60 -1.19
C HIS A 170 8.03 -3.06 -2.64
N GLU A 171 9.09 -3.47 -3.34
CA GLU A 171 8.99 -4.04 -4.70
C GLU A 171 8.14 -5.32 -4.69
N GLY A 172 8.28 -6.16 -3.67
CA GLY A 172 7.45 -7.34 -3.47
C GLY A 172 5.96 -7.02 -3.33
N ILE A 173 5.60 -5.97 -2.58
CA ILE A 173 4.20 -5.49 -2.47
C ILE A 173 3.68 -5.05 -3.84
N GLN A 174 4.43 -4.24 -4.57
CA GLN A 174 4.02 -3.75 -5.88
C GLN A 174 3.84 -4.88 -6.90
N THR A 175 4.82 -5.78 -6.98
CA THR A 175 4.82 -6.88 -7.95
C THR A 175 3.71 -7.88 -7.66
N SER A 176 3.49 -8.23 -6.39
CA SER A 176 2.40 -9.12 -5.99
C SER A 176 1.03 -8.49 -6.23
N TYR A 177 0.87 -7.17 -5.99
CA TYR A 177 -0.37 -6.47 -6.31
C TYR A 177 -0.65 -6.45 -7.80
N HIS A 178 0.36 -6.17 -8.62
CA HIS A 178 0.22 -6.20 -10.08
C HIS A 178 -0.28 -7.56 -10.56
N ARG A 179 0.22 -8.65 -9.97
CA ARG A 179 -0.25 -10.01 -10.29
C ARG A 179 -1.72 -10.23 -9.92
N VAL A 180 -2.18 -9.63 -8.81
CA VAL A 180 -3.60 -9.65 -8.42
C VAL A 180 -4.45 -8.90 -9.45
N GLU A 181 -3.99 -7.73 -9.92
CA GLU A 181 -4.68 -6.94 -10.94
C GLU A 181 -4.76 -7.67 -12.30
N GLU A 182 -3.66 -8.28 -12.75
CA GLU A 182 -3.62 -9.08 -13.98
C GLU A 182 -4.68 -10.19 -13.95
N LEU A 183 -4.75 -10.93 -12.85
CA LEU A 183 -5.74 -12.00 -12.69
C LEU A 183 -7.16 -11.46 -12.59
N ALA A 184 -7.37 -10.33 -11.90
CA ALA A 184 -8.68 -9.69 -11.84
C ALA A 184 -9.19 -9.33 -13.25
N VAL A 185 -8.34 -8.74 -14.10
CA VAL A 185 -8.68 -8.42 -15.49
C VAL A 185 -8.93 -9.69 -16.30
N LEU A 186 -8.10 -10.73 -16.13
CA LEU A 186 -8.25 -12.02 -16.82
C LEU A 186 -9.64 -12.64 -16.58
N PHE A 187 -10.13 -12.59 -15.33
CA PHE A 187 -11.46 -13.11 -14.97
C PHE A 187 -12.60 -12.14 -15.26
N GLY A 188 -12.33 -10.96 -15.83
CA GLY A 188 -13.34 -9.97 -16.21
C GLY A 188 -13.84 -9.10 -15.05
N ALA A 189 -13.10 -9.05 -13.94
CA ALA A 189 -13.38 -8.11 -12.86
C ALA A 189 -13.04 -6.68 -13.28
N GLN A 190 -13.84 -5.71 -12.83
CA GLN A 190 -13.62 -4.31 -13.15
C GLN A 190 -12.68 -3.70 -12.10
N LEU A 191 -11.49 -3.29 -12.54
CA LEU A 191 -10.56 -2.59 -11.65
C LEU A 191 -11.15 -1.23 -11.29
N LEU A 192 -11.25 -0.95 -10.00
CA LEU A 192 -11.60 0.39 -9.54
C LEU A 192 -10.51 1.36 -10.02
N PRO A 193 -10.87 2.55 -10.54
CA PRO A 193 -9.87 3.53 -10.94
C PRO A 193 -8.92 3.79 -9.76
N PRO A 194 -7.62 4.02 -10.05
CA PRO A 194 -6.70 4.48 -9.03
C PRO A 194 -7.33 5.72 -8.41
N GLN A 195 -7.42 5.76 -7.09
CA GLN A 195 -7.79 7.00 -6.43
C GLN A 195 -6.66 7.97 -6.72
N THR A 196 -6.81 8.78 -7.76
CA THR A 196 -6.03 10.01 -7.89
C THR A 196 -6.29 10.73 -6.59
N ALA A 197 -5.31 10.73 -5.69
CA ALA A 197 -5.37 11.45 -4.44
C ALA A 197 -5.83 12.85 -4.83
N ALA A 198 -7.07 13.20 -4.51
CA ALA A 198 -7.59 14.52 -4.82
C ALA A 198 -6.57 15.47 -4.22
N ALA A 199 -5.85 16.21 -5.08
CA ALA A 199 -4.75 17.05 -4.66
C ALA A 199 -5.28 18.00 -3.58
N GLN A 200 -4.89 17.73 -2.33
CA GLN A 200 -5.18 18.56 -1.16
C GLN A 200 -3.91 19.30 -0.78
#